data_AF-A0A6G9Y7L5-F1
#
_entry.id   AF-A0A6G9Y7L5-F1
#
_cell.length_a   1.000
_cell.length_b   1.000
_cell.length_c   1.000
_cell.angle_alpha   90.00
_cell.angle_beta   90.00
_cell.angle_gamma   90.00
#
_symmetry.space_group_name_H-M   'P 1'
#
loop_
_entity.id
_entity.type
_entity.pdbx_description
1 polymer ?
#
loop_
_entity_poly.entity_id
_entity_poly.type
_entity_poly.pdbx_seq_one_letter_code
_entity_poly.pdbx_strand_id
1 'polypeptide(L)'
;MAHNDNYGRYSKEDIVLATVLDFGTEVAEALRGLPVRGNELESLCEAFLQVVDAAAAGGGPVPFEQFQQLQRIIRDAPSVAARQREMSDTKNVMLATALAERLGTTPDSITVRLVLNTWQVIGQLSMEQSNEAVLNGDLQVAARAARDRLTETYNEFVRTCAGARSVESL
;
A
#
# COMPACT_ATOMS: atom_id res chain seq x y z
N MET A 1 16.10 -32.07 30.00
CA MET A 1 16.69 -31.19 28.98
C MET A 1 15.80 -31.28 27.75
N ALA A 2 14.84 -30.37 27.60
CA ALA A 2 14.00 -30.26 26.42
C ALA A 2 14.61 -29.16 25.55
N HIS A 3 15.07 -29.54 24.35
CA HIS A 3 15.61 -28.63 23.35
C HIS A 3 14.43 -28.00 22.60
N ASN A 4 14.53 -26.67 22.53
CA ASN A 4 13.79 -25.71 21.73
C ASN A 4 13.41 -26.20 20.33
N ASP A 5 12.21 -25.84 19.86
CA ASP A 5 11.96 -25.34 18.50
C ASP A 5 10.51 -24.87 18.38
N ASN A 6 10.27 -23.66 18.89
CA ASN A 6 9.07 -22.90 18.59
C ASN A 6 9.23 -22.23 17.22
N TYR A 7 9.40 -23.03 16.15
CA TYR A 7 9.16 -22.56 14.79
C TYR A 7 7.65 -22.44 14.61
N GLY A 8 7.09 -21.31 15.06
CA GLY A 8 5.78 -20.86 14.61
C GLY A 8 5.78 -20.87 13.08
N ARG A 9 5.09 -21.83 12.50
CA ARG A 9 5.21 -22.21 11.09
C ARG A 9 4.65 -21.09 10.21
N TYR A 10 5.51 -20.18 9.77
CA TYR A 10 5.16 -19.27 8.68
C TYR A 10 4.63 -20.12 7.51
N SER A 11 3.43 -19.80 7.04
CA SER A 11 2.86 -20.41 5.84
C SER A 11 3.62 -19.94 4.61
N LYS A 12 3.46 -20.65 3.48
CA LYS A 12 4.07 -20.21 2.21
C LYS A 12 3.49 -18.85 1.80
N GLU A 13 2.23 -18.63 2.13
CA GLU A 13 1.51 -17.39 1.98
C GLU A 13 2.16 -16.27 2.81
N ASP A 14 2.57 -16.52 4.06
CA ASP A 14 3.25 -15.50 4.89
C ASP A 14 4.62 -15.09 4.31
N ILE A 15 5.35 -16.03 3.68
CA ILE A 15 6.63 -15.76 3.01
C ILE A 15 6.41 -14.86 1.78
N VAL A 16 5.41 -15.17 0.96
CA VAL A 16 5.06 -14.35 -0.23
C VAL A 16 4.58 -12.96 0.20
N LEU A 17 3.85 -12.86 1.30
CA LEU A 17 3.33 -11.59 1.81
C LEU A 17 4.38 -10.75 2.55
N ALA A 18 5.55 -11.30 2.89
CA ALA A 18 6.65 -10.53 3.47
C ALA A 18 7.12 -9.41 2.52
N THR A 19 7.13 -9.65 1.21
CA THR A 19 7.44 -8.62 0.19
C THR A 19 6.45 -7.44 0.22
N VAL A 20 5.18 -7.67 0.63
CA VAL A 20 4.20 -6.58 0.85
C VAL A 20 4.63 -5.70 2.02
N LEU A 21 5.16 -6.29 3.08
CA LEU A 21 5.59 -5.58 4.28
C LEU A 21 6.84 -4.74 4.00
N ASP A 22 7.77 -5.26 3.20
CA ASP A 22 8.96 -4.52 2.77
C ASP A 22 8.56 -3.31 1.92
N PHE A 23 7.63 -3.49 0.98
CA PHE A 23 7.10 -2.39 0.17
C PHE A 23 6.37 -1.34 1.03
N GLY A 24 5.54 -1.77 2.00
CA GLY A 24 4.87 -0.87 2.93
C GLY A 24 5.83 -0.07 3.83
N THR A 25 6.98 -0.66 4.16
CA THR A 25 8.05 0.02 4.91
C THR A 25 8.69 1.13 4.08
N GLU A 26 9.00 0.86 2.81
CA GLU A 26 9.53 1.89 1.89
C GLU A 26 8.57 3.05 1.70
N VAL A 27 7.26 2.78 1.58
CA VAL A 27 6.26 3.85 1.48
C VAL A 27 6.22 4.67 2.78
N ALA A 28 6.37 4.04 3.95
CA ALA A 28 6.43 4.75 5.22
C ALA A 28 7.67 5.66 5.32
N GLU A 29 8.85 5.17 4.89
CA GLU A 29 10.07 6.00 4.85
C GLU A 29 9.96 7.15 3.86
N ALA A 30 9.46 6.89 2.64
CA ALA A 30 9.20 7.94 1.66
C ALA A 30 8.24 8.99 2.20
N LEU A 31 7.16 8.57 2.88
CA LEU A 31 6.19 9.45 3.51
C LEU A 31 6.84 10.35 4.58
N ARG A 32 7.77 9.83 5.39
CA ARG A 32 8.50 10.67 6.38
C ARG A 32 9.36 11.74 5.70
N GLY A 33 9.91 11.45 4.53
CA GLY A 33 10.73 12.39 3.75
C GLY A 33 9.95 13.53 3.09
N LEU A 34 8.63 13.39 2.93
CA LEU A 34 7.80 14.42 2.29
C LEU A 34 7.52 15.62 3.22
N PRO A 35 7.35 16.84 2.67
CA PRO A 35 6.86 17.96 3.47
C PRO A 35 5.43 17.72 3.99
N VAL A 36 5.10 18.27 5.16
CA VAL A 36 3.75 18.21 5.73
C VAL A 36 2.90 19.31 5.12
N ARG A 37 1.89 18.94 4.31
CA ARG A 37 1.02 19.87 3.57
C ARG A 37 -0.43 19.93 4.09
N GLY A 38 -0.75 19.14 5.13
CA GLY A 38 -2.09 19.07 5.71
C GLY A 38 -3.06 18.10 5.01
N ASN A 39 -2.64 17.50 3.90
CA ASN A 39 -3.35 16.40 3.24
C ASN A 39 -2.48 15.14 3.25
N GLU A 40 -2.66 14.31 4.27
CA GLU A 40 -1.85 13.10 4.45
C GLU A 40 -2.24 11.97 3.51
N LEU A 41 -3.48 11.97 3.00
CA LEU A 41 -3.89 11.01 1.97
C LEU A 41 -3.20 11.30 0.63
N GLU A 42 -3.08 12.58 0.26
CA GLU A 42 -2.29 13.01 -0.90
C GLU A 42 -0.80 12.68 -0.72
N SER A 43 -0.26 12.93 0.49
CA SER A 43 1.13 12.63 0.81
C SER A 43 1.42 11.12 0.72
N LEU A 44 0.49 10.26 1.12
CA LEU A 44 0.60 8.81 0.93
C LEU A 44 0.61 8.42 -0.55
N CYS A 45 -0.24 9.04 -1.37
CA CYS A 45 -0.24 8.81 -2.81
C CYS A 45 1.11 9.21 -3.41
N GLU A 46 1.63 10.40 -3.08
CA GLU A 46 2.95 10.85 -3.53
C GLU A 46 4.07 9.91 -3.10
N ALA A 47 4.09 9.49 -1.83
CA ALA A 47 5.09 8.57 -1.29
C ALA A 47 5.07 7.22 -2.03
N PHE A 48 3.90 6.65 -2.26
CA PHE A 48 3.76 5.41 -3.02
C PHE A 48 4.27 5.56 -4.46
N LEU A 49 3.93 6.67 -5.12
CA LEU A 49 4.39 6.92 -6.49
C LEU A 49 5.91 7.06 -6.56
N GLN A 50 6.56 7.69 -5.57
CA GLN A 50 8.02 7.75 -5.49
C GLN A 50 8.65 6.35 -5.36
N VAL A 51 8.06 5.47 -4.55
CA VAL A 51 8.56 4.09 -4.38
C VAL A 51 8.39 3.29 -5.68
N VAL A 52 7.25 3.42 -6.37
CA VAL A 52 7.02 2.78 -7.68
C VAL A 52 8.03 3.27 -8.72
N ASP A 53 8.25 4.59 -8.82
CA ASP A 53 9.20 5.17 -9.77
C ASP A 53 10.63 4.70 -9.49
N ALA A 54 11.03 4.67 -8.20
CA ALA A 54 12.34 4.19 -7.78
C ALA A 54 12.55 2.71 -8.12
N ALA A 55 11.56 1.86 -7.81
CA ALA A 55 11.61 0.43 -8.11
C ALA A 55 11.69 0.16 -9.62
N ALA A 56 11.00 0.94 -10.45
CA ALA A 56 11.05 0.83 -11.91
C ALA A 56 12.42 1.23 -12.47
N ALA A 57 13.07 2.24 -11.87
CA ALA A 57 14.41 2.67 -12.23
C ALA A 57 15.53 1.72 -11.75
N GLY A 58 15.17 0.61 -11.11
CA GLY A 58 16.13 -0.34 -10.52
C GLY A 58 16.72 0.13 -9.18
N GLY A 59 16.12 1.13 -8.55
CA GLY A 59 16.45 1.61 -7.21
C GLY A 59 15.53 1.01 -6.14
N GLY A 60 15.88 1.23 -4.87
CA GLY A 60 15.12 0.74 -3.72
C GLY A 60 15.41 -0.73 -3.37
N PRO A 61 15.00 -1.19 -2.18
CA PRO A 61 15.29 -2.54 -1.70
C PRO A 61 14.34 -3.61 -2.25
N VAL A 62 13.18 -3.22 -2.80
CA VAL A 62 12.20 -4.13 -3.40
C VAL A 62 12.18 -3.93 -4.92
N PRO A 63 12.69 -4.89 -5.71
CA PRO A 63 12.60 -4.82 -7.16
C PRO A 63 11.14 -4.83 -7.64
N PHE A 64 10.81 -4.00 -8.63
CA PHE A 64 9.46 -3.93 -9.19
C PHE A 64 8.98 -5.27 -9.77
N GLU A 65 9.90 -6.11 -10.26
CA GLU A 65 9.61 -7.49 -10.69
C GLU A 65 8.96 -8.34 -9.60
N GLN A 66 9.42 -8.18 -8.34
CA GLN A 66 8.86 -8.91 -7.21
C GLN A 66 7.44 -8.42 -6.89
N PHE A 67 7.19 -7.12 -7.02
CA PHE A 67 5.83 -6.56 -6.91
C PHE A 67 4.90 -7.13 -8.00
N GLN A 68 5.33 -7.19 -9.26
CA GLN A 68 4.54 -7.80 -10.33
C GLN A 68 4.26 -9.29 -10.07
N GLN A 69 5.28 -10.06 -9.66
CA GLN A 69 5.11 -11.47 -9.32
C GLN A 69 4.09 -11.67 -8.20
N LEU A 70 4.17 -10.85 -7.15
CA LEU A 70 3.24 -10.88 -6.04
C LEU A 70 1.80 -10.57 -6.49
N GLN A 71 1.59 -9.56 -7.33
CA GLN A 71 0.26 -9.25 -7.88
C GLN A 71 -0.30 -10.42 -8.71
N ARG A 72 0.54 -11.12 -9.50
CA ARG A 72 0.13 -12.35 -10.20
C ARG A 72 -0.27 -13.44 -9.21
N ILE A 73 0.53 -13.68 -8.17
CA ILE A 73 0.23 -14.70 -7.16
C ILE A 73 -1.07 -14.40 -6.43
N ILE A 74 -1.30 -13.14 -6.01
CA ILE A 74 -2.54 -12.72 -5.35
C ILE A 74 -3.76 -12.97 -6.26
N ARG A 75 -3.65 -12.67 -7.56
CA ARG A 75 -4.70 -12.91 -8.54
C ARG A 75 -4.98 -14.40 -8.75
N ASP A 76 -3.93 -15.20 -8.84
CA ASP A 76 -4.01 -16.60 -9.26
C ASP A 76 -4.21 -17.58 -8.08
N ALA A 77 -3.96 -17.15 -6.83
CA ALA A 77 -4.06 -17.96 -5.62
C ALA A 77 -5.05 -17.36 -4.60
N PRO A 78 -6.32 -17.82 -4.58
CA PRO A 78 -7.33 -17.33 -3.64
C PRO A 78 -6.95 -17.46 -2.15
N SER A 79 -6.14 -18.45 -1.78
CA SER A 79 -5.63 -18.59 -0.41
C SER A 79 -4.69 -17.46 -0.02
N VAL A 80 -3.84 -17.00 -0.95
CA VAL A 80 -2.96 -15.83 -0.75
C VAL A 80 -3.78 -14.56 -0.66
N ALA A 81 -4.81 -14.39 -1.50
CA ALA A 81 -5.70 -13.23 -1.44
C ALA A 81 -6.50 -13.18 -0.12
N ALA A 82 -7.02 -14.31 0.37
CA ALA A 82 -7.68 -14.39 1.66
C ALA A 82 -6.71 -14.05 2.80
N ARG A 83 -5.50 -14.63 2.79
CA ARG A 83 -4.46 -14.36 3.77
C ARG A 83 -3.99 -12.91 3.73
N GLN A 84 -3.89 -12.31 2.55
CA GLN A 84 -3.53 -10.91 2.37
C GLN A 84 -4.53 -9.98 3.07
N ARG A 85 -5.83 -10.28 2.98
CA ARG A 85 -6.91 -9.54 3.65
C ARG A 85 -6.84 -9.71 5.16
N GLU A 86 -6.63 -10.93 5.67
CA GLU A 86 -6.42 -11.16 7.11
C GLU A 86 -5.21 -10.41 7.66
N MET A 87 -4.14 -10.30 6.86
CA MET A 87 -2.94 -9.55 7.24
C MET A 87 -3.07 -8.04 7.05
N SER A 88 -4.12 -7.53 6.40
CA SER A 88 -4.36 -6.10 6.18
C SER A 88 -4.32 -5.30 7.48
N ASP A 89 -4.86 -5.89 8.55
CA ASP A 89 -4.91 -5.28 9.88
C ASP A 89 -3.54 -5.20 10.56
N THR A 90 -2.61 -6.11 10.20
CA THR A 90 -1.24 -6.14 10.74
C THR A 90 -0.25 -5.35 9.87
N LYS A 91 -0.56 -5.14 8.58
CA LYS A 91 0.37 -4.64 7.55
C LYS A 91 0.83 -3.19 7.72
N ASN A 92 0.12 -2.41 8.50
CA ASN A 92 0.25 -0.97 8.43
C ASN A 92 0.73 -0.31 9.72
N VAL A 93 1.36 -1.06 10.63
CA VAL A 93 1.97 -0.46 11.83
C VAL A 93 2.98 0.62 11.43
N MET A 94 3.80 0.38 10.40
CA MET A 94 4.79 1.36 9.93
C MET A 94 4.14 2.61 9.32
N LEU A 95 3.15 2.42 8.44
CA LEU A 95 2.42 3.55 7.84
C LEU A 95 1.61 4.33 8.88
N ALA A 96 0.96 3.64 9.83
CA ALA A 96 0.24 4.27 10.94
C ALA A 96 1.19 5.09 11.82
N THR A 97 2.39 4.57 12.08
CA THR A 97 3.43 5.28 12.84
C THR A 97 3.91 6.52 12.09
N ALA A 98 4.26 6.39 10.80
CA ALA A 98 4.68 7.53 9.98
C ALA A 98 3.59 8.62 9.87
N LEU A 99 2.33 8.22 9.71
CA LEU A 99 1.19 9.15 9.73
C LEU A 99 1.04 9.84 11.09
N ALA A 100 1.17 9.09 12.18
CA ALA A 100 1.06 9.61 13.55
C ALA A 100 2.15 10.64 13.84
N GLU A 101 3.40 10.36 13.44
CA GLU A 101 4.53 11.29 13.53
C GLU A 101 4.23 12.60 12.79
N ARG A 102 3.76 12.50 11.54
CA ARG A 102 3.45 13.67 10.70
C ARG A 102 2.28 14.49 11.19
N LEU A 103 1.28 13.84 11.78
CA LEU A 103 0.08 14.48 12.33
C LEU A 103 0.26 14.93 13.79
N GLY A 104 1.40 14.63 14.43
CA GLY A 104 1.63 14.94 15.84
C GLY A 104 0.66 14.22 16.79
N THR A 105 0.30 12.98 16.49
CA THR A 105 -0.70 12.19 17.22
C THR A 105 -0.23 10.75 17.46
N THR A 106 -1.13 9.85 17.87
CA THR A 106 -0.86 8.43 18.08
C THR A 106 -1.34 7.57 16.90
N PRO A 107 -0.71 6.41 16.64
CA PRO A 107 -1.13 5.49 15.57
C PRO A 107 -2.60 5.07 15.65
N ASP A 108 -3.15 4.96 16.87
CA ASP A 108 -4.54 4.55 17.10
C ASP A 108 -5.56 5.70 17.01
N SER A 109 -5.11 6.93 16.73
CA SER A 109 -6.00 8.07 16.60
C SER A 109 -6.99 7.86 15.46
N ILE A 110 -8.22 8.37 15.62
CA ILE A 110 -9.25 8.25 14.60
C ILE A 110 -8.80 8.84 13.26
N THR A 111 -8.03 9.93 13.30
CA THR A 111 -7.48 10.59 12.10
C THR A 111 -6.51 9.68 11.36
N VAL A 112 -5.53 9.07 12.05
CA VAL A 112 -4.57 8.15 11.43
C VAL A 112 -5.30 6.94 10.85
N ARG A 113 -6.22 6.33 11.61
CA ARG A 113 -7.01 5.19 11.15
C ARG A 113 -7.84 5.54 9.92
N LEU A 114 -8.49 6.71 9.91
CA LEU A 114 -9.30 7.14 8.77
C LEU A 114 -8.47 7.29 7.50
N VAL A 115 -7.34 8.00 7.58
CA VAL A 115 -6.43 8.19 6.44
C VAL A 115 -5.92 6.83 5.94
N LEU A 116 -5.47 5.98 6.85
CA LEU A 116 -4.87 4.68 6.52
C LEU A 116 -5.87 3.70 5.89
N ASN A 117 -7.08 3.62 6.44
CA ASN A 117 -8.13 2.74 5.88
C ASN A 117 -8.61 3.26 4.52
N THR A 118 -8.71 4.58 4.36
CA THR A 118 -9.05 5.19 3.06
C THR A 118 -7.99 4.87 2.02
N TRP A 119 -6.72 5.00 2.38
CA TRP A 119 -5.58 4.61 1.55
C TRP A 119 -5.64 3.13 1.14
N GLN A 120 -5.89 2.22 2.08
CA GLN A 120 -6.00 0.79 1.80
C GLN A 120 -7.11 0.49 0.77
N VAL A 121 -8.28 1.12 0.91
CA VAL A 121 -9.40 0.95 -0.03
C VAL A 121 -9.03 1.48 -1.42
N ILE A 122 -8.40 2.66 -1.51
CA ILE A 122 -7.92 3.22 -2.79
C ILE A 122 -6.89 2.28 -3.43
N GLY A 123 -5.92 1.81 -2.66
CA GLY A 123 -4.91 0.87 -3.13
C GLY A 123 -5.53 -0.43 -3.65
N GLN A 124 -6.47 -1.02 -2.90
CA GLN A 124 -7.17 -2.23 -3.31
C GLN A 124 -7.96 -2.02 -4.61
N LEU A 125 -8.77 -0.96 -4.70
CA LEU A 125 -9.58 -0.67 -5.88
C LEU A 125 -8.70 -0.41 -7.12
N SER A 126 -7.56 0.26 -6.95
CA SER A 126 -6.64 0.52 -8.05
C SER A 126 -6.05 -0.77 -8.65
N MET A 127 -5.96 -1.83 -7.85
CA MET A 127 -5.36 -3.13 -8.20
C MET A 127 -6.39 -4.22 -8.54
N GLU A 128 -7.65 -4.10 -8.12
CA GLU A 128 -8.72 -5.11 -8.28
C GLU A 128 -9.02 -5.48 -9.74
N GLN A 129 -8.66 -4.61 -10.68
CA GLN A 129 -8.79 -4.85 -12.13
C GLN A 129 -7.43 -4.78 -12.84
N SER A 130 -6.33 -5.17 -12.17
CA SER A 130 -4.97 -5.13 -12.73
C SER A 130 -4.94 -5.62 -14.17
N ASN A 131 -4.68 -4.69 -15.09
CA ASN A 131 -4.70 -4.93 -16.53
C ASN A 131 -3.46 -5.77 -16.90
N GLU A 132 -3.49 -6.46 -18.05
CA GLU A 132 -2.35 -7.24 -18.55
C GLU A 132 -1.06 -6.42 -18.58
N ALA A 133 -1.15 -5.10 -18.79
CA ALA A 133 0.00 -4.19 -18.74
C ALA A 133 0.73 -4.16 -17.38
N VAL A 134 0.02 -4.19 -16.25
CA VAL A 134 0.64 -4.21 -14.90
C VAL A 134 1.30 -5.56 -14.65
N LEU A 135 0.67 -6.64 -15.10
CA LEU A 135 1.07 -8.00 -14.77
C LEU A 135 2.12 -8.56 -15.73
N ASN A 136 2.06 -8.21 -17.01
CA ASN A 136 2.86 -8.81 -18.08
C ASN A 136 3.63 -7.80 -18.93
N GLY A 137 3.44 -6.49 -18.70
CA GLY A 137 4.25 -5.47 -19.35
C GLY A 137 5.70 -5.51 -18.88
N ASP A 138 6.60 -4.92 -19.68
CA ASP A 138 7.94 -4.60 -19.20
C ASP A 138 7.87 -3.67 -17.97
N LEU A 139 8.97 -3.58 -17.23
CA LEU A 139 8.98 -2.88 -15.93
C LEU A 139 8.52 -1.43 -16.02
N GLN A 140 8.86 -0.74 -17.10
CA GLN A 140 8.51 0.66 -17.28
C GLN A 140 7.02 0.82 -17.64
N VAL A 141 6.50 -0.04 -18.51
CA VAL A 141 5.08 -0.08 -18.87
C VAL A 141 4.24 -0.45 -17.65
N ALA A 142 4.66 -1.44 -16.87
CA ALA A 142 3.93 -1.91 -15.72
C ALA A 142 3.95 -0.89 -14.56
N ALA A 143 5.07 -0.23 -14.30
CA ALA A 143 5.16 0.85 -13.31
C ALA A 143 4.28 2.04 -13.71
N ARG A 144 4.31 2.44 -14.98
CA ARG A 144 3.44 3.50 -15.49
C ARG A 144 1.96 3.15 -15.35
N ALA A 145 1.59 1.93 -15.72
CA ALA A 145 0.22 1.45 -15.57
C ALA A 145 -0.23 1.41 -14.10
N ALA A 146 0.65 1.01 -13.17
CA ALA A 146 0.34 1.03 -11.73
C ALA A 146 0.14 2.46 -11.21
N ARG A 147 1.01 3.40 -11.63
CA ARG A 147 0.90 4.83 -11.33
C ARG A 147 -0.40 5.43 -11.84
N ASP A 148 -0.71 5.22 -13.11
CA ASP A 148 -1.88 5.81 -13.75
C ASP A 148 -3.16 5.36 -13.05
N ARG A 149 -3.27 4.07 -12.71
CA ARG A 149 -4.44 3.52 -12.01
C ARG A 149 -4.62 4.03 -10.59
N LEU A 150 -3.54 4.10 -9.82
CA LEU A 150 -3.62 4.66 -8.47
C LEU A 150 -4.05 6.12 -8.53
N THR A 151 -3.46 6.88 -9.45
CA THR A 151 -3.77 8.30 -9.65
C THR A 151 -5.22 8.50 -10.07
N GLU A 152 -5.72 7.69 -11.02
CA GLU A 152 -7.12 7.69 -11.45
C GLU A 152 -8.07 7.37 -10.30
N THR A 153 -7.78 6.33 -9.52
CA THR A 153 -8.61 5.91 -8.37
C THR A 153 -8.64 6.98 -7.28
N TYR A 154 -7.48 7.58 -6.96
CA TYR A 154 -7.39 8.67 -5.99
C TYR A 154 -8.16 9.91 -6.47
N ASN A 155 -7.99 10.32 -7.72
CA ASN A 155 -8.70 11.47 -8.29
C ASN A 155 -10.21 11.24 -8.29
N GLU A 156 -10.65 10.02 -8.59
CA GLU A 156 -12.06 9.64 -8.53
C GLU A 156 -12.61 9.68 -7.10
N PHE A 157 -11.85 9.20 -6.11
CA PHE A 157 -12.19 9.35 -4.69
C PHE A 157 -12.35 10.83 -4.30
N VAL A 158 -11.38 11.68 -4.67
CA VAL A 158 -11.44 13.12 -4.37
C VAL A 158 -12.66 13.76 -5.03
N ARG A 159 -12.91 13.45 -6.30
CA ARG A 159 -14.06 13.97 -7.07
C ARG A 159 -15.40 13.58 -6.45
N THR A 160 -15.53 12.33 -6.01
CA THR A 160 -16.81 11.75 -5.57
C THR A 160 -17.08 11.98 -4.07
N CYS A 161 -16.04 11.95 -3.23
CA CYS A 161 -16.17 11.96 -1.77
C CYS A 161 -15.64 13.24 -1.09
N ALA A 162 -14.66 13.93 -1.70
CA ALA A 162 -14.06 15.13 -1.13
C ALA A 162 -14.49 16.43 -1.84
N GLY A 163 -15.34 16.33 -2.87
CA GLY A 163 -15.97 17.46 -3.54
C GLY A 163 -17.04 18.12 -2.68
N ALA A 164 -16.94 19.44 -2.49
CA ALA A 164 -17.75 20.25 -1.57
C ALA A 164 -19.26 20.00 -1.64
N ARG A 165 -19.77 19.20 -0.71
CA ARG A 165 -21.10 19.33 -0.13
C ARG A 165 -20.99 19.19 1.37
N SER A 166 -21.09 20.33 2.06
CA SER A 166 -21.43 20.36 3.48
C SER A 166 -22.71 19.56 3.65
N VAL A 167 -22.66 18.49 4.44
CA VAL A 167 -23.90 17.91 4.96
C VAL A 167 -24.42 18.93 5.97
N GLU A 168 -25.29 19.83 5.53
CA GLU A 168 -26.19 20.51 6.47
C GLU A 168 -26.99 19.42 7.16
N SER A 169 -26.96 19.43 8.49
CA SER A 169 -27.49 18.38 9.36
C SER A 169 -28.86 17.87 8.92
N LEU A 170 -28.98 16.53 8.82
CA LEU A 170 -30.27 15.82 8.83
C LEU A 170 -30.96 15.97 10.19
#